data_AF-A0AAF0U6K7-F1
#
_entry.id   AF-A0AAF0U6K7-F1
#
_cell.length_a   1.000
_cell.length_b   1.000
_cell.length_c   1.000
_cell.angle_alpha   90.00
_cell.angle_beta   90.00
_cell.angle_gamma   90.00
#
_symmetry.space_group_name_H-M   'P 1'
#
loop_
_entity.id
_entity.type
_entity.pdbx_description
1 polymer ?
#
loop_
_entity_poly.entity_id
_entity_poly.type
_entity_poly.pdbx_seq_one_letter_code
_entity_poly.pdbx_strand_id
1 'polypeptide(L)' 'MENQMSYLISLDGQKTGFYADQRENRCFLSTISEGRRVLDICCYTGGFALNAASGGALDVIGINYFHCLVNCYMHS' A
#
# COMPACT_ATOMS: atom_id res chain seq x y z
N MET A 1 -2.59 -9.99 -9.12
CA MET A 1 -3.14 -10.47 -7.84
C MET A 1 -1.99 -10.82 -6.91
N GLU A 2 -1.92 -10.19 -5.74
CA GLU A 2 -0.96 -10.50 -4.67
C GLU A 2 -1.61 -10.21 -3.31
N ASN A 3 -1.48 -11.12 -2.33
CA ASN A 3 -2.08 -11.00 -0.99
C ASN A 3 -3.60 -10.73 -1.03
N GLN A 4 -4.31 -11.36 -1.97
CA GLN A 4 -5.75 -11.13 -2.26
C GLN A 4 -6.08 -9.72 -2.78
N MET A 5 -5.06 -8.90 -3.07
CA MET A 5 -5.19 -7.56 -3.64
C MET A 5 -4.92 -7.55 -5.15
N SER A 6 -5.69 -6.74 -5.87
CA SER A 6 -5.48 -6.45 -7.28
C SER A 6 -4.80 -5.10 -7.44
N TYR A 7 -3.72 -5.06 -8.22
CA TYR A 7 -2.97 -3.85 -8.52
C TYR A 7 -3.14 -3.53 -10.00
N LEU A 8 -3.40 -2.25 -10.30
CA LEU A 8 -3.34 -1.76 -11.67
C LEU A 8 -1.86 -1.54 -12.03
N ILE A 9 -1.38 -2.25 -13.05
CA ILE A 9 0.01 -2.23 -13.49
C ILE A 9 0.05 -1.62 -14.89
N SER A 10 0.92 -0.63 -15.08
CA SER A 10 1.26 -0.10 -16.41
C SER A 10 2.69 -0.49 -16.75
N LEU A 11 2.91 -1.13 -17.90
CA LEU A 11 4.25 -1.52 -18.36
C LEU A 11 5.13 -0.31 -18.69
N ASP A 12 4.51 0.86 -18.95
CA ASP A 12 5.19 2.14 -19.16
C ASP A 12 5.59 2.83 -17.85
N GLY A 13 5.25 2.22 -16.70
CA GLY A 13 5.58 2.73 -15.36
C GLY A 13 7.03 2.44 -14.93
N GLN A 14 7.36 2.82 -13.69
CA GLN A 14 8.69 2.55 -13.13
C GLN A 14 9.02 1.04 -13.12
N LYS A 15 10.28 0.69 -13.43
CA LYS A 15 10.80 -0.69 -13.52
C LYS A 15 10.08 -1.52 -14.60
N THR A 16 9.10 -2.33 -14.22
CA THR A 16 8.24 -3.13 -15.11
C THR A 16 6.75 -2.88 -14.81
N GLY A 17 6.46 -1.73 -14.22
CA GLY A 17 5.13 -1.34 -13.79
C GLY A 17 4.76 -1.73 -12.35
N PHE A 18 5.52 -2.61 -11.69
CA PHE A 18 5.28 -3.05 -10.31
C PHE A 18 6.56 -3.55 -9.62
N TYR A 19 6.71 -3.22 -8.33
CA TYR A 19 7.80 -3.71 -7.48
C TYR A 19 7.44 -5.08 -6.88
N ALA A 20 7.61 -6.14 -7.68
CA ALA A 20 7.32 -7.52 -7.27
C ALA A 20 8.26 -8.02 -6.16
N ASP A 21 9.48 -7.49 -6.10
CA ASP A 21 10.48 -7.75 -5.05
C ASP A 21 10.02 -7.31 -3.65
N GLN A 22 9.04 -6.41 -3.56
CA GLN A 22 8.50 -5.91 -2.29
C GLN A 22 7.32 -6.74 -1.73
N ARG A 23 6.99 -7.89 -2.34
CA ARG A 23 5.86 -8.74 -1.95
C ARG A 23 5.89 -9.17 -0.48
N GLU A 24 7.03 -9.68 -0.03
CA GLU A 24 7.20 -10.18 1.34
C GLU A 24 7.12 -9.04 2.35
N ASN A 25 7.69 -7.88 2.01
CA ASN A 25 7.61 -6.69 2.87
C ASN A 25 6.18 -6.17 2.99
N ARG A 26 5.39 -6.22 1.91
CA ARG A 26 3.96 -5.89 1.94
C ARG A 26 3.16 -6.87 2.80
N CYS A 27 3.46 -8.17 2.70
CA CYS A 27 2.86 -9.19 3.56
C CYS A 27 3.23 -8.99 5.04
N PHE A 28 4.50 -8.73 5.34
CA PHE A 28 4.95 -8.45 6.70
C PHE A 28 4.30 -7.18 7.26
N LEU A 29 4.13 -6.14 6.45
CA LEU A 29 3.46 -4.93 6.90
C LEU A 29 2.02 -5.20 7.35
N SER A 30 1.27 -6.04 6.64
CA SER A 30 -0.12 -6.33 7.03
C SER A 30 -0.20 -7.03 8.39
N THR A 31 0.78 -7.86 8.76
CA THR A 31 0.75 -8.58 10.06
C THR A 31 1.05 -7.68 11.26
N ILE A 32 1.63 -6.49 11.05
CA ILE A 32 2.01 -5.57 12.13
C ILE A 32 1.17 -4.29 12.16
N SER A 33 0.17 -4.17 11.28
CA SER A 33 -0.58 -2.92 11.06
C SER A 33 -1.84 -2.78 11.91
N GLU A 34 -2.30 -3.84 12.57
CA GLU A 34 -3.52 -3.84 13.37
C GLU A 34 -3.52 -2.72 14.43
N GLY A 35 -4.55 -1.89 14.42
CA GLY A 35 -4.70 -0.79 15.38
C GLY A 35 -3.72 0.37 15.19
N ARG A 36 -2.91 0.38 14.13
CA ARG A 36 -1.89 1.42 13.89
C ARG A 36 -2.34 2.45 12.86
N ARG A 37 -1.68 3.60 12.88
CA ARG A 37 -1.75 4.60 11.81
C ARG A 37 -0.50 4.50 10.96
N VAL A 38 -0.65 4.41 9.64
CA VAL A 38 0.45 4.12 8.70
C VAL A 38 0.57 5.26 7.69
N LEU A 39 1.79 5.75 7.51
CA LEU A 39 2.15 6.74 6.49
C LEU A 39 3.08 6.09 5.46
N ASP A 40 2.60 5.93 4.23
CA ASP A 40 3.32 5.36 3.09
C ASP A 40 3.83 6.50 2.19
N ILE A 41 5.12 6.81 2.30
CA ILE A 41 5.78 7.89 1.55
C ILE A 41 6.42 7.29 0.29
N CYS A 42 6.20 7.93 -0.86
CA CYS A 42 6.58 7.44 -2.18
C CYS A 42 5.81 6.15 -2.56
N CYS A 43 4.51 6.13 -2.25
CA CYS A 43 3.68 4.93 -2.30
C CYS A 43 3.45 4.35 -3.70
N TYR A 44 3.91 5.02 -4.77
CA TYR A 44 3.72 4.63 -6.17
C TYR A 44 2.26 4.33 -6.52
N THR A 45 1.82 3.07 -6.52
CA THR A 45 0.42 2.64 -6.73
C THR A 45 -0.33 2.31 -5.43
N GLY A 46 0.24 2.62 -4.27
CA GLY A 46 -0.34 2.37 -2.95
C GLY A 46 -0.12 0.97 -2.39
N GLY A 47 0.94 0.27 -2.83
CA GLY A 47 1.17 -1.14 -2.49
C GLY A 47 1.24 -1.42 -0.98
N PHE A 48 1.99 -0.62 -0.24
CA PHE A 48 2.12 -0.80 1.21
C PHE A 48 0.89 -0.28 1.95
N ALA A 49 0.37 0.89 1.57
CA ALA A 49 -0.88 1.43 2.10
C ALA A 49 -2.04 0.43 2.06
N LEU A 50 -2.24 -0.25 0.92
CA LEU A 50 -3.30 -1.24 0.76
C LEU A 50 -3.12 -2.47 1.67
N ASN A 51 -1.89 -2.95 1.85
CA ASN A 51 -1.62 -4.08 2.76
C ASN A 51 -1.75 -3.68 4.23
N ALA A 52 -1.37 -2.45 4.59
CA ALA A 52 -1.58 -1.92 5.93
C ALA A 52 -3.07 -1.82 6.29
N ALA A 53 -3.89 -1.28 5.37
CA ALA A 53 -5.34 -1.22 5.53
C ALA A 53 -5.95 -2.63 5.66
N SER A 54 -5.54 -3.57 4.79
CA SER A 54 -5.97 -4.98 4.89
C SER A 54 -5.50 -5.66 6.19
N GLY A 55 -4.42 -5.17 6.80
CA GLY A 55 -3.90 -5.64 8.08
C GLY A 55 -4.57 -5.02 9.31
N GLY A 56 -5.63 -4.23 9.14
CA GLY A 56 -6.37 -3.62 10.25
C GLY A 56 -5.81 -2.30 10.75
N ALA A 57 -5.07 -1.55 9.93
CA ALA A 57 -4.69 -0.18 10.25
C ALA A 57 -5.94 0.70 10.46
N LEU A 58 -5.89 1.58 11.47
CA LEU A 58 -6.95 2.54 11.78
C LEU A 58 -7.02 3.67 10.75
N ASP A 59 -5.86 4.09 10.28
CA ASP A 59 -5.71 5.19 9.32
C ASP A 59 -4.49 4.96 8.44
N VAL A 60 -4.65 5.15 7.13
CA VAL A 60 -3.57 4.97 6.17
C VAL A 60 -3.53 6.13 5.19
N ILE A 61 -2.38 6.80 5.17
CA ILE A 61 -2.11 7.92 4.28
C ILE A 61 -0.98 7.53 3.32
N GLY A 62 -1.27 7.53 2.01
CA GLY A 62 -0.29 7.30 0.95
C GLY A 62 0.01 8.56 0.17
N ILE A 63 1.26 9.03 0.19
CA ILE A 63 1.70 10.25 -0.52
C ILE A 63 2.75 9.89 -1.57
N ASN A 64 2.58 10.40 -2.79
CA ASN A 64 3.57 10.26 -3.86
C ASN A 64 3.78 11.60 -4.58
N TYR A 65 5.05 11.99 -4.81
CA TYR A 65 5.54 13.22 -5.44
C TYR A 65 4.75 14.52 -5.13
N PHE A 66 3.53 14.67 -5.64
CA PHE A 66 2.67 15.85 -5.45
C PHE A 66 1.18 15.52 -5.19
N HIS A 67 0.80 14.26 -4.94
CA HIS A 67 -0.59 13.86 -4.74
C HIS A 67 -0.76 12.80 -3.64
N CYS A 68 -1.85 12.92 -2.87
CA CYS A 68 -2.30 11.88 -1.96
C CYS A 68 -3.06 10.83 -2.76
N LEU A 69 -2.52 9.61 -2.85
CA LEU A 69 -3.07 8.55 -3.71
C LEU A 69 -4.01 7.61 -2.96
N VAL A 70 -3.84 7.48 -1.65
CA VAL A 70 -4.66 6.60 -0.81
C VAL A 70 -4.95 7.34 0.50
N ASN A 71 -6.24 7.55 0.77
CA ASN A 71 -6.70 7.98 2.08
C ASN A 71 -7.82 7.04 2.52
N CYS A 72 -7.51 6.14 3.45
CA CYS A 72 -8.45 5.17 3.97
C CYS A 72 -8.61 5.37 5.48
N TYR A 73 -9.74 5.96 5.88
CA TYR A 73 -10.19 6.00 7.26
C TYR A 73 -11.05 4.78 7.54
N MET A 74 -10.51 3.80 8.26
CA MET A 74 -11.31 2.68 8.74
C MET A 74 -12.12 3.18 9.94
N HIS A 75 -13.38 3.57 9.71
CA HIS A 75 -14.31 3.85 10.81
C HIS A 75 -14.53 2.55 11.59
N SER A 76 -14.18 2.59 12.88
CA SER A 76 -14.37 1.51 13.84
C SER A 76 -15.85 1.22 14.07
#